data_AF-A0A2M6GIF7-F1
#
_entry.id   AF-A0A2M6GIF7-F1
#
_cell.length_a   1.000
_cell.length_b   1.000
_cell.length_c   1.000
_cell.angle_alpha   90.00
_cell.angle_beta   90.00
_cell.angle_gamma   90.00
#
_symmetry.space_group_name_H-M   'P 1'
#
loop_
_entity.id
_entity.type
_entity.pdbx_description
1 polymer ?
#
loop_
_entity_poly.entity_id
_entity_poly.type
_entity_poly.pdbx_seq_one_letter_code
_entity_poly.pdbx_strand_id
1 'polypeptide(L)'
;MTTNKDEMNFTPTSNIANKVRNTRLPKTKPLLPLFELISNSIHSIEEAIDKNILKPNEGKIVVNCIRNGSPETLEQLVDIDIYPIHSFVVTDNGIGLDEDNLKAFIEADTDHKIDIGGKGVGRFVCLKAFKELNITSFYKENSQTKSIKF
;
A
#
# COMPACT_ATOMS: atom_id res chain seq x y z
N MET A 1 50.46 22.43 -18.78
CA MET A 1 49.10 22.11 -19.26
C MET A 1 48.44 21.29 -18.18
N THR A 2 47.53 21.91 -17.45
CA THR A 2 46.79 21.36 -16.32
C THR A 2 45.77 20.34 -16.83
N THR A 3 45.85 19.12 -16.33
CA THR A 3 44.85 18.07 -16.53
C THR A 3 43.56 18.49 -15.86
N ASN A 4 42.51 18.70 -16.65
CA ASN A 4 41.14 18.79 -16.15
C ASN A 4 40.84 17.47 -15.41
N LYS A 5 40.74 17.54 -14.09
CA LYS A 5 40.07 16.50 -13.32
C LYS A 5 38.60 16.60 -13.68
N ASP A 6 38.09 15.60 -14.39
CA ASP A 6 36.65 15.43 -14.56
C ASP A 6 36.00 15.46 -13.17
N GLU A 7 35.22 16.51 -12.90
CA GLU A 7 34.43 16.60 -11.67
C GLU A 7 33.39 15.48 -11.70
N MET A 8 33.61 14.43 -10.90
CA MET A 8 32.58 13.41 -10.69
C MET A 8 31.40 14.03 -9.94
N ASN A 9 30.35 14.32 -10.68
CA ASN A 9 29.05 14.64 -10.12
C ASN A 9 28.41 13.37 -9.55
N PHE A 10 28.20 13.33 -8.24
CA PHE A 10 27.50 12.25 -7.57
C PHE A 10 26.05 12.64 -7.31
N THR A 11 25.11 11.80 -7.74
CA THR A 11 23.71 11.90 -7.34
C THR A 11 23.45 10.94 -6.16
N PRO A 12 22.97 11.43 -5.01
CA PRO A 12 22.57 10.55 -3.90
C PRO A 12 21.53 9.52 -4.36
N THR A 13 21.67 8.27 -3.92
CA THR A 13 20.75 7.17 -4.24
C THR A 13 20.16 6.55 -2.98
N SER A 14 19.04 5.85 -3.14
CA SER A 14 18.31 5.22 -2.03
C SER A 14 18.15 3.72 -2.26
N ASN A 15 18.54 2.91 -1.27
CA ASN A 15 18.38 1.45 -1.32
C ASN A 15 17.08 1.04 -0.61
N ILE A 16 16.07 0.67 -1.40
CA ILE A 16 14.73 0.30 -0.91
C ILE A 16 14.78 -0.94 0.00
N ALA A 17 15.58 -1.96 -0.34
CA ALA A 17 15.68 -3.16 0.48
C ALA A 17 16.25 -2.86 1.88
N ASN A 18 17.22 -1.94 1.97
CA ASN A 18 17.74 -1.48 3.25
C ASN A 18 16.71 -0.63 4.03
N LYS A 19 15.91 0.19 3.34
CA LYS A 19 14.80 0.92 3.98
C LYS A 19 13.77 -0.03 4.59
N VAL A 20 13.35 -1.07 3.86
CA VAL A 20 12.44 -2.10 4.39
C VAL A 20 13.07 -2.79 5.60
N ARG A 21 14.34 -3.21 5.51
CA ARG A 21 15.05 -3.87 6.61
C ARG A 21 15.09 -3.01 7.89
N ASN A 22 15.37 -1.72 7.73
CA ASN A 22 15.52 -0.77 8.83
C ASN A 22 14.18 -0.18 9.29
N THR A 23 13.08 -0.43 8.58
CA THR A 23 11.74 -0.01 8.99
C THR A 23 11.35 -0.71 10.28
N ARG A 24 10.97 0.09 11.29
CA ARG A 24 10.58 -0.40 12.61
C ARG A 24 9.10 -0.75 12.63
N LEU A 25 8.80 -2.04 12.80
CA LEU A 25 7.47 -2.54 13.11
C LEU A 25 7.46 -3.10 14.55
N PRO A 26 6.93 -2.35 15.54
CA PRO A 26 6.86 -2.81 16.91
C PRO A 26 5.96 -4.05 17.04
N LYS A 27 6.37 -5.05 17.84
CA LYS A 27 5.54 -6.23 18.14
C LYS A 27 4.19 -5.88 18.77
N THR A 28 4.09 -4.72 19.43
CA THR A 28 2.85 -4.20 20.02
C THR A 28 1.88 -3.60 18.99
N LYS A 29 2.31 -3.44 17.74
CA LYS A 29 1.49 -2.93 16.63
C LYS A 29 1.50 -3.87 15.43
N PRO A 30 1.14 -5.16 15.60
CA PRO A 30 1.28 -6.16 14.55
C PRO A 30 0.36 -5.89 13.35
N LEU A 31 -0.77 -5.22 13.56
CA LEU A 31 -1.75 -4.87 12.53
C LEU A 31 -1.47 -3.53 11.85
N LEU A 32 -0.37 -2.83 12.18
CA LEU A 32 -0.02 -1.57 11.54
C LEU A 32 -0.04 -1.63 10.00
N PRO A 33 0.49 -2.68 9.33
CA PRO A 33 0.35 -2.83 7.88
C PRO A 33 -1.10 -2.75 7.37
N LEU A 34 -2.03 -3.40 8.07
CA LEU A 34 -3.43 -3.41 7.67
C LEU A 34 -4.07 -2.02 7.87
N PHE A 35 -3.74 -1.32 8.96
CA PHE A 35 -4.18 0.05 9.18
C PHE A 35 -3.71 0.98 8.05
N GLU A 36 -2.46 0.87 7.61
CA GLU A 36 -1.91 1.66 6.49
C GLU A 36 -2.66 1.40 5.18
N LEU A 37 -2.98 0.13 4.89
CA LEU A 37 -3.77 -0.22 3.69
C LEU A 37 -5.19 0.34 3.77
N ILE A 38 -5.86 0.21 4.91
CA ILE A 38 -7.23 0.74 5.10
C ILE A 38 -7.24 2.27 4.99
N SER A 39 -6.27 2.96 5.60
CA SER A 39 -6.16 4.43 5.49
C SER A 39 -5.96 4.86 4.04
N ASN A 40 -5.13 4.16 3.26
CA ASN A 40 -4.97 4.43 1.84
C ASN A 40 -6.28 4.21 1.06
N SER A 41 -7.02 3.14 1.36
CA SER A 41 -8.32 2.88 0.76
C SER A 41 -9.36 3.95 1.11
N ILE A 42 -9.36 4.49 2.34
CA ILE A 42 -10.25 5.59 2.73
C ILE A 42 -9.95 6.83 1.89
N HIS A 43 -8.68 7.25 1.79
CA HIS A 43 -8.33 8.44 1.00
C HIS A 43 -8.65 8.23 -0.49
N SER A 44 -8.39 7.04 -1.04
CA SER A 44 -8.76 6.67 -2.41
C SER A 44 -10.28 6.82 -2.67
N ILE A 45 -11.11 6.47 -1.69
CA ILE A 45 -12.57 6.62 -1.75
C ILE A 45 -12.97 8.10 -1.64
N GLU A 46 -12.38 8.85 -0.70
CA GLU A 46 -12.63 10.29 -0.54
C GLU A 46 -12.32 11.06 -1.84
N GLU A 47 -11.17 10.78 -2.47
CA GLU A 47 -10.80 11.36 -3.75
C GLU A 47 -11.78 10.99 -4.87
N ALA A 48 -12.29 9.75 -4.89
CA ALA A 48 -13.31 9.33 -5.85
C ALA A 48 -14.62 10.09 -5.66
N ILE A 49 -15.00 10.39 -4.41
CA ILE A 49 -16.18 11.19 -4.07
C ILE A 49 -15.98 12.64 -4.51
N ASP A 50 -14.85 13.25 -4.19
CA ASP A 50 -14.52 14.63 -4.55
C ASP A 50 -14.50 14.83 -6.08
N LYS A 51 -14.01 13.84 -6.83
CA LYS A 51 -14.04 13.84 -8.30
C LYS A 51 -15.38 13.40 -8.90
N ASN A 52 -16.43 13.20 -8.09
CA ASN A 52 -17.77 12.76 -8.51
C ASN A 52 -17.78 11.43 -9.28
N ILE A 53 -16.80 10.55 -9.03
CA ILE A 53 -16.71 9.20 -9.59
C ILE A 53 -17.57 8.23 -8.78
N LEU A 54 -17.62 8.43 -7.46
CA LEU A 54 -18.35 7.62 -6.49
C LEU A 54 -19.28 8.52 -5.66
N LYS A 55 -20.47 8.04 -5.26
CA LYS A 55 -21.32 8.82 -4.35
C LYS A 55 -20.84 8.70 -2.90
N PRO A 56 -21.08 9.70 -2.03
CA PRO A 56 -20.61 9.68 -0.64
C PRO A 56 -20.98 8.44 0.19
N ASN A 57 -22.09 7.77 -0.14
CA ASN A 57 -22.58 6.58 0.57
C ASN A 57 -22.27 5.26 -0.15
N GLU A 58 -21.49 5.29 -1.24
CA GLU A 58 -21.14 4.11 -2.04
C GLU A 58 -19.71 3.62 -1.77
N GLY A 59 -18.96 4.31 -0.91
CA GLY A 59 -17.63 3.89 -0.44
C GLY A 59 -17.65 2.51 0.22
N LYS A 60 -16.75 1.62 -0.21
CA LYS A 60 -16.67 0.25 0.30
C LYS A 60 -15.22 -0.22 0.39
N ILE A 61 -14.86 -0.74 1.55
CA ILE A 61 -13.58 -1.43 1.79
C ILE A 61 -13.92 -2.86 2.27
N VAL A 62 -13.35 -3.86 1.63
CA VAL A 62 -13.47 -5.27 2.02
C VAL A 62 -12.10 -5.76 2.45
N VAL A 63 -12.04 -6.33 3.66
CA VAL A 63 -10.83 -6.96 4.20
C VAL A 63 -11.09 -8.45 4.35
N ASN A 64 -10.38 -9.24 3.55
CA ASN A 64 -10.40 -10.70 3.66
C ASN A 64 -9.16 -11.17 4.42
N CYS A 65 -9.37 -11.85 5.55
CA CYS A 65 -8.31 -12.47 6.33
C CYS A 65 -8.10 -13.91 5.84
N ILE A 66 -6.91 -14.23 5.37
CA ILE A 66 -6.58 -15.58 4.88
C ILE A 66 -5.81 -16.32 5.96
N ARG A 67 -6.39 -17.41 6.44
CA ARG A 67 -5.84 -18.27 7.50
C ARG A 67 -5.24 -19.54 6.91
N ASN A 68 -4.30 -20.14 7.65
CA ASN A 68 -3.79 -21.46 7.28
C ASN A 68 -4.94 -22.48 7.33
N GLY A 69 -4.95 -23.46 6.42
CA GLY A 69 -5.99 -24.50 6.37
C GLY A 69 -6.92 -24.35 5.16
N SER A 70 -7.59 -25.45 4.78
CA SER A 70 -8.58 -25.41 3.68
C SER A 70 -9.89 -24.79 4.18
N PRO A 71 -10.70 -24.18 3.30
CA PRO A 71 -12.01 -23.62 3.67
C PRO A 71 -12.90 -24.62 4.40
N GLU A 72 -12.94 -25.86 3.91
CA GLU A 72 -13.77 -26.94 4.49
C GLU A 72 -13.31 -27.29 5.92
N THR A 73 -11.99 -27.26 6.15
CA THR A 73 -11.42 -27.48 7.48
C THR A 73 -11.81 -26.34 8.42
N LEU A 74 -11.69 -25.09 7.95
CA LEU A 74 -11.96 -23.89 8.75
C LEU A 74 -13.45 -23.76 9.13
N GLU A 75 -14.37 -24.14 8.24
CA GLU A 75 -15.82 -24.09 8.47
C GLU A 75 -16.29 -25.04 9.59
N GLN A 76 -15.54 -26.12 9.83
CA GLN A 76 -15.89 -27.14 10.83
C GLN A 76 -15.30 -26.84 12.21
N LEU A 77 -14.49 -25.79 12.34
CA LEU A 77 -13.82 -25.48 13.60
C LEU A 77 -14.75 -24.82 14.60
N VAL A 78 -14.70 -25.32 15.84
CA VAL A 78 -15.33 -24.69 17.01
C VAL A 78 -14.60 -23.39 17.38
N ASP A 79 -13.29 -23.36 17.17
CA ASP A 79 -12.43 -22.18 17.39
C ASP A 79 -11.50 -21.98 16.19
N ILE A 80 -11.75 -20.92 15.43
CA ILE A 80 -10.98 -20.57 14.22
C ILE A 80 -9.62 -19.93 14.56
N ASP A 81 -9.42 -19.45 15.79
CA ASP A 81 -8.20 -18.74 16.16
C ASP A 81 -6.99 -19.66 16.35
N ILE A 82 -7.22 -20.97 16.41
CA ILE A 82 -6.15 -21.97 16.38
C ILE A 82 -5.37 -21.96 15.06
N TYR A 83 -5.97 -21.42 13.98
CA TYR A 83 -5.31 -21.21 12.70
C TYR A 83 -4.91 -19.74 12.53
N PRO A 84 -3.61 -19.42 12.54
CA PRO A 84 -3.16 -18.04 12.41
C PRO A 84 -3.50 -17.48 11.03
N ILE A 85 -3.77 -16.18 10.99
CA ILE A 85 -3.86 -15.42 9.75
C ILE A 85 -2.46 -15.31 9.15
N HIS A 86 -2.30 -15.70 7.90
CA HIS A 86 -1.02 -15.61 7.19
C HIS A 86 -0.98 -14.50 6.14
N SER A 87 -2.14 -14.04 5.65
CA SER A 87 -2.20 -12.90 4.73
C SER A 87 -3.55 -12.18 4.80
N PHE A 88 -3.59 -11.01 4.17
CA PHE A 88 -4.79 -10.20 4.02
C PHE A 88 -4.96 -9.81 2.55
N VAL A 89 -6.20 -9.68 2.11
CA VAL A 89 -6.56 -9.02 0.85
C VAL A 89 -7.47 -7.85 1.19
N VAL A 90 -7.03 -6.64 0.87
CA VAL A 90 -7.81 -5.41 1.02
C VAL A 90 -8.26 -4.96 -0.37
N THR A 91 -9.55 -4.68 -0.52
CA THR A 91 -10.14 -4.21 -1.77
C THR A 91 -11.00 -3.00 -1.48
N ASP A 92 -10.79 -1.92 -2.21
CA ASP A 92 -11.64 -0.73 -2.20
C ASP A 92 -12.18 -0.42 -3.60
N ASN A 93 -13.20 0.44 -3.63
CA ASN A 93 -13.78 0.98 -4.85
C ASN A 93 -13.49 2.48 -5.04
N GLY A 94 -12.34 2.93 -4.54
CA GLY A 94 -11.90 4.31 -4.70
C GLY A 94 -11.37 4.61 -6.09
N ILE A 95 -10.63 5.71 -6.20
CA ILE A 95 -10.16 6.26 -7.48
C ILE A 95 -9.07 5.41 -8.14
N GLY A 96 -8.36 4.60 -7.34
CA GLY A 96 -7.27 3.76 -7.77
C GLY A 96 -5.96 4.54 -7.97
N LEU A 97 -4.95 3.86 -8.51
CA LEU A 97 -3.64 4.43 -8.87
C LEU A 97 -3.74 5.18 -10.20
N ASP A 98 -4.41 6.32 -10.21
CA ASP A 98 -4.29 7.31 -11.29
C ASP A 98 -2.87 7.89 -11.37
N GLU A 99 -2.59 8.79 -12.30
CA GLU A 99 -1.22 9.28 -12.54
C GLU A 99 -0.58 9.88 -11.28
N ASP A 100 -1.34 10.70 -10.55
CA ASP A 100 -0.87 11.34 -9.31
C ASP A 100 -0.67 10.32 -8.19
N ASN A 101 -1.65 9.43 -7.98
CA ASN A 101 -1.56 8.39 -6.94
C ASN A 101 -0.47 7.36 -7.24
N LEU A 102 -0.25 7.02 -8.51
CA LEU A 102 0.84 6.16 -8.94
C LEU A 102 2.20 6.82 -8.63
N LYS A 103 2.36 8.10 -8.96
CA LYS A 103 3.59 8.84 -8.68
C LYS A 103 3.89 8.87 -7.19
N ALA A 104 2.90 9.17 -6.36
CA ALA A 104 3.02 9.12 -4.91
C ALA A 104 3.32 7.69 -4.40
N PHE A 105 2.77 6.66 -5.04
CA PHE A 105 2.97 5.27 -4.66
C PHE A 105 4.41 4.78 -4.93
N ILE A 106 5.01 5.15 -6.06
CA ILE A 106 6.37 4.68 -6.43
C ILE A 106 7.49 5.48 -5.77
N GLU A 107 7.21 6.71 -5.35
CA GLU A 107 8.21 7.57 -4.71
C GLU A 107 8.42 7.16 -3.25
N ALA A 108 9.67 6.92 -2.85
CA ALA A 108 10.03 6.58 -1.48
C ALA A 108 9.92 7.81 -0.56
N ASP A 109 9.45 7.63 0.68
CA ASP A 109 9.35 8.69 1.70
C ASP A 109 8.60 9.95 1.24
N THR A 110 7.49 9.80 0.51
CA THR A 110 6.73 10.96 0.03
C THR A 110 6.14 11.76 1.19
N ASP A 111 6.22 13.07 1.04
CA ASP A 111 5.60 14.04 1.95
C ASP A 111 4.11 14.25 1.66
N HIS A 112 3.57 13.53 0.67
CA HIS A 112 2.25 13.72 0.06
C HIS A 112 1.06 13.58 1.03
N LYS A 113 1.32 13.11 2.26
CA LYS A 113 0.34 12.94 3.34
C LYS A 113 0.81 13.51 4.69
N ILE A 114 1.85 14.35 4.74
CA ILE A 114 2.37 14.91 6.01
C ILE A 114 1.28 15.66 6.79
N ASP A 115 0.46 16.45 6.08
CA ASP A 115 -0.60 17.27 6.68
C ASP A 115 -1.71 16.44 7.35
N ILE A 116 -1.82 15.16 7.01
CA ILE A 116 -2.75 14.18 7.60
C ILE A 116 -2.02 13.09 8.40
N GLY A 117 -0.74 13.30 8.75
CA GLY A 117 0.06 12.43 9.61
C GLY A 117 0.71 11.21 8.91
N GLY A 118 0.61 11.12 7.58
CA GLY A 118 1.23 10.07 6.78
C GLY A 118 2.73 10.29 6.61
N LYS A 119 3.54 9.31 7.01
CA LYS A 119 5.02 9.39 6.97
C LYS A 119 5.66 8.82 5.70
N GLY A 120 4.87 8.43 4.70
CA GLY A 120 5.40 7.82 3.46
C GLY A 120 6.02 6.41 3.61
N VAL A 121 5.85 5.77 4.79
CA VAL A 121 6.47 4.47 5.14
C VAL A 121 5.54 3.26 5.04
N GLY A 122 4.24 3.45 4.74
CA GLY A 122 3.23 2.39 4.85
C GLY A 122 3.57 1.10 4.09
N ARG A 123 4.00 1.22 2.82
CA ARG A 123 4.45 0.07 2.01
C ARG A 123 5.69 -0.65 2.59
N PHE A 124 6.60 0.08 3.23
CA PHE A 124 7.76 -0.52 3.89
C PHE A 124 7.35 -1.26 5.16
N VAL A 125 6.34 -0.77 5.88
CA VAL A 125 5.74 -1.48 7.01
C VAL A 125 5.05 -2.77 6.52
N CYS A 126 4.36 -2.74 5.37
CA CYS A 126 3.81 -3.94 4.75
C CYS A 126 4.90 -4.96 4.38
N LEU A 127 5.94 -4.54 3.67
CA LEU A 127 7.07 -5.42 3.28
C LEU A 127 7.96 -5.82 4.46
N LYS A 128 7.84 -5.15 5.61
CA LYS A 128 8.48 -5.58 6.87
C LYS A 128 7.71 -6.73 7.53
N ALA A 129 6.39 -6.73 7.40
CA ALA A 129 5.51 -7.75 7.97
C ALA A 129 5.33 -8.96 7.06
N PHE A 130 5.24 -8.73 5.75
CA PHE A 130 4.95 -9.72 4.72
C PHE A 130 6.09 -9.80 3.72
N LYS A 131 6.31 -11.00 3.18
CA LYS A 131 7.34 -11.26 2.17
C LYS A 131 7.05 -10.53 0.85
N GLU A 132 5.78 -10.41 0.50
CA GLU A 132 5.31 -9.92 -0.79
C GLU A 132 4.08 -9.01 -0.58
N LEU A 133 3.97 -7.98 -1.43
CA LEU A 133 2.82 -7.08 -1.50
C LEU A 133 2.41 -7.01 -2.98
N ASN A 134 1.29 -7.64 -3.32
CA ASN A 134 0.76 -7.66 -4.67
C ASN A 134 -0.36 -6.62 -4.79
N ILE A 135 -0.34 -5.82 -5.86
CA ILE A 135 -1.32 -4.74 -6.04
C ILE A 135 -1.92 -4.88 -7.43
N THR A 136 -3.23 -4.71 -7.52
CA THR A 136 -3.94 -4.55 -8.80
C THR A 136 -4.92 -3.40 -8.62
N SER A 137 -4.79 -2.37 -9.45
CA SER A 137 -5.62 -1.18 -9.40
C SER A 137 -6.22 -0.91 -10.76
N PHE A 138 -7.47 -0.45 -10.77
CA PHE A 138 -8.15 0.07 -11.96
C PHE A 138 -8.43 1.55 -11.74
N TYR A 139 -8.28 2.37 -12.78
CA TYR A 139 -8.55 3.81 -12.70
C TYR A 139 -9.05 4.32 -14.05
N LYS A 140 -9.73 5.48 -14.05
CA LYS A 140 -10.23 6.11 -15.28
C LYS A 140 -9.24 7.16 -15.78
N GLU A 141 -8.92 7.11 -17.06
CA GLU A 141 -8.15 8.14 -17.76
C GLU A 141 -8.79 8.41 -19.11
N ASN A 142 -9.14 9.66 -19.42
CA ASN A 142 -9.74 10.04 -20.71
C ASN A 142 -10.97 9.17 -21.11
N SER A 143 -11.82 8.84 -20.15
CA SER A 143 -12.98 7.93 -20.29
C SER A 143 -12.67 6.45 -20.58
N GLN A 144 -11.40 6.05 -20.56
CA GLN A 144 -10.98 4.66 -20.64
C GLN A 144 -10.60 4.13 -19.25
N THR A 145 -10.95 2.88 -18.96
CA THR A 145 -10.47 2.19 -17.77
C THR A 145 -9.09 1.61 -18.05
N LYS A 146 -8.10 2.02 -17.26
CA LYS A 146 -6.76 1.44 -17.26
C LYS A 146 -6.55 0.57 -16.02
N SER A 147 -5.55 -0.31 -16.08
CA SER A 147 -5.16 -1.16 -14.94
C SER A 147 -3.66 -1.18 -14.75
N ILE A 148 -3.23 -1.18 -13.50
CA ILE A 148 -1.82 -1.35 -13.10
C ILE A 148 -1.72 -2.55 -12.16
N LYS A 149 -0.63 -3.31 -12.31
CA LYS A 149 -0.30 -4.44 -11.45
C LYS A 149 1.17 -4.42 -11.04
N PHE A 150 1.43 -4.63 -9.75
CA PHE A 150 2.75 -4.80 -9.16
C PHE A 150 2.82 -6.12 -8.40
#